data_AF-A0A0C9RA01-F1
#
_entry.id   AF-A0A0C9RA01-F1
#
_cell.length_a   1.000
_cell.length_b   1.000
_cell.length_c   1.000
_cell.angle_alpha   90.00
_cell.angle_beta   90.00
_cell.angle_gamma   90.00
#
_symmetry.space_group_name_H-M   'P 1'
#
loop_
_entity.id
_entity.type
_entity.pdbx_description
1 polymer ?
#
loop_
_entity_poly.entity_id
_entity_poly.type
_entity_poly.pdbx_seq_one_letter_code
_entity_poly.pdbx_strand_id
1 'polypeptide(L)'
;IGLFYVVAARRVLCEVYHQNLYGKSYVWFFIGWYEDNWFEINLDKEGITCSKEQMRMAAEGHLTTEALMWNQNNDTTISGMTSEDFRQRLNQLLKEDGYDIDGNRYPEGYQEAPLAYDAVWSVALGELSMILTVDF
;
A
#
# COMPACT_ATOMS: atom_id res chain seq x y z
N ILE A 1 -9.70 8.02 -15.58
CA ILE A 1 -9.75 7.29 -14.29
C ILE A 1 -9.41 5.84 -14.60
N GLY A 2 -8.30 5.33 -14.06
CA GLY A 2 -7.81 3.98 -14.28
C GLY A 2 -8.13 3.06 -13.10
N LEU A 3 -8.88 1.99 -13.37
CA LEU A 3 -9.23 0.95 -12.40
C LEU A 3 -8.72 -0.39 -12.92
N PHE A 4 -7.51 -0.75 -12.55
CA PHE A 4 -6.85 -1.97 -12.98
C PHE A 4 -5.82 -2.41 -11.92
N TYR A 5 -5.24 -3.59 -12.09
CA TYR A 5 -4.10 -4.04 -11.28
C TYR A 5 -2.78 -3.52 -11.86
N VAL A 6 -1.73 -3.50 -11.04
CA VAL A 6 -0.45 -2.83 -11.31
C VAL A 6 0.21 -3.24 -12.65
N VAL A 7 0.10 -4.50 -13.06
CA VAL A 7 0.66 -4.99 -14.35
C VAL A 7 -0.07 -4.36 -15.55
N ALA A 8 -1.40 -4.34 -15.50
CA ALA A 8 -2.20 -3.70 -16.54
C ALA A 8 -2.01 -2.17 -16.51
N ALA A 9 -1.82 -1.60 -15.32
CA ALA A 9 -1.53 -0.17 -15.15
C ALA A 9 -0.29 0.26 -15.92
N ARG A 10 0.81 -0.49 -15.81
CA ARG A 10 2.06 -0.16 -16.50
C ARG A 10 1.91 -0.24 -18.02
N ARG A 11 1.19 -1.24 -18.52
CA ARG A 11 0.89 -1.37 -19.96
C ARG A 11 0.08 -0.18 -20.49
N VAL A 12 -1.01 0.18 -19.78
CA VAL A 12 -1.83 1.33 -20.14
C VAL A 12 -1.01 2.62 -20.06
N LEU A 13 -0.15 2.78 -19.06
CA LEU A 13 0.67 3.96 -18.89
C LEU A 13 1.70 4.12 -20.04
N CYS A 14 2.24 3.02 -20.56
CA CYS A 14 3.08 3.05 -21.77
C CYS A 14 2.28 3.51 -23.00
N GLU A 15 1.02 3.08 -23.14
CA GLU A 15 0.14 3.60 -24.20
C GLU A 15 -0.23 5.08 -24.00
N VAL A 16 -0.41 5.53 -22.76
CA VAL A 16 -0.63 6.95 -22.44
C VAL A 16 0.55 7.80 -22.94
N TYR A 17 1.77 7.32 -22.78
CA TYR A 17 2.95 7.96 -23.36
C TYR A 17 2.89 8.01 -24.89
N HIS A 18 2.69 6.86 -25.54
CA HIS A 18 2.69 6.77 -27.01
C HIS A 18 1.57 7.58 -27.68
N GLN A 19 0.42 7.69 -27.03
CA GLN A 19 -0.73 8.48 -27.51
C GLN A 19 -0.67 9.95 -27.09
N ASN A 20 0.41 10.38 -26.40
CA ASN A 20 0.61 11.75 -25.92
C ASN A 20 -0.56 12.25 -25.04
N LEU A 21 -1.08 11.36 -24.19
CA LEU A 21 -2.21 11.61 -23.27
C LEU A 21 -1.74 12.00 -21.86
N TYR A 22 -0.67 12.79 -21.77
CA TYR A 22 -0.05 13.24 -20.52
C TYR A 22 0.30 14.73 -20.58
N GLY A 23 0.73 15.31 -19.46
CA GLY A 23 1.07 16.72 -19.34
C GLY A 23 -0.12 17.60 -18.93
N LYS A 24 0.00 18.93 -19.10
CA LYS A 24 -0.85 19.94 -18.44
C LYS A 24 -2.35 19.84 -18.73
N SER A 25 -2.74 19.18 -19.81
CA SER A 25 -4.14 19.07 -20.25
C SER A 25 -4.82 17.76 -19.80
N TYR A 26 -4.08 16.84 -19.18
CA TYR A 26 -4.58 15.53 -18.78
C TYR A 26 -4.28 15.24 -17.31
N VAL A 27 -5.28 14.75 -16.59
CA VAL A 27 -5.12 14.28 -15.21
C VAL A 27 -5.57 12.84 -15.15
N TRP A 28 -4.65 11.96 -14.74
CA TRP A 28 -4.95 10.55 -14.50
C TRP A 28 -5.22 10.30 -13.04
N PHE A 29 -6.27 9.54 -12.76
CA PHE A 29 -6.53 9.00 -11.43
C PHE A 29 -6.17 7.52 -11.45
N PHE A 30 -5.29 7.10 -10.54
CA PHE A 30 -4.94 5.71 -10.28
C PHE A 30 -5.32 5.33 -8.85
N ILE A 31 -5.24 4.04 -8.55
CA ILE A 31 -5.49 3.54 -7.19
C ILE A 31 -4.20 3.67 -6.38
N GLY A 32 -4.29 4.12 -5.12
CA GLY A 32 -3.12 4.46 -4.32
C GLY A 32 -2.39 3.30 -3.64
N TRP A 33 -2.97 2.09 -3.60
CA TRP A 33 -2.34 0.93 -2.94
C TRP A 33 -1.19 0.29 -3.73
N TYR A 34 -0.79 0.85 -4.88
CA TYR A 34 0.39 0.37 -5.58
C TYR A 34 1.67 0.74 -4.83
N GLU A 35 2.65 -0.15 -4.86
CA GLU A 35 3.98 0.10 -4.29
C GLU A 35 4.64 1.38 -4.85
N ASP A 36 5.51 1.98 -4.04
CA ASP A 36 6.28 3.15 -4.45
C ASP A 36 7.09 2.86 -5.72
N ASN A 37 7.07 3.81 -6.67
CA ASN A 37 7.73 3.70 -7.96
C ASN A 37 7.26 2.50 -8.81
N TRP A 38 6.02 2.02 -8.61
CA TRP A 38 5.46 0.89 -9.35
C TRP A 38 5.57 1.01 -10.88
N PHE A 39 5.58 2.22 -11.44
CA PHE A 39 5.65 2.44 -12.90
C PHE A 39 7.05 2.29 -13.49
N GLU A 40 8.10 2.11 -12.67
CA GLU A 40 9.48 1.96 -13.14
C GLU A 40 10.03 0.53 -13.01
N ILE A 41 9.33 -0.32 -12.26
CA ILE A 41 9.77 -1.67 -11.92
C ILE A 41 9.18 -2.70 -12.90
N ASN A 42 9.87 -3.83 -13.04
CA ASN A 42 9.43 -5.00 -13.81
C ASN A 42 9.12 -4.76 -15.30
N LEU A 43 9.51 -3.63 -15.90
CA LEU A 43 9.24 -3.31 -17.31
C LEU A 43 9.72 -4.40 -18.27
N ASP A 44 10.96 -4.85 -18.12
CA ASP A 44 11.54 -5.90 -18.97
C ASP A 44 10.83 -7.24 -18.80
N LYS A 45 10.50 -7.60 -17.54
CA LYS A 45 9.80 -8.87 -17.22
C LYS A 45 8.39 -8.90 -17.79
N GLU A 46 7.75 -7.74 -17.92
CA GLU A 46 6.37 -7.62 -18.38
C GLU A 46 6.25 -7.36 -19.89
N GLY A 47 7.39 -7.23 -20.59
CA GLY A 47 7.46 -6.97 -22.02
C GLY A 47 7.02 -5.55 -22.39
N ILE A 48 7.24 -4.58 -21.50
CA ILE A 48 6.87 -3.18 -21.73
C ILE A 48 7.97 -2.48 -22.51
N THR A 49 7.61 -1.87 -23.64
CA THR A 49 8.56 -1.25 -24.58
C THR A 49 9.03 0.14 -24.14
N CYS A 50 8.32 0.80 -23.22
CA CYS A 50 8.65 2.12 -22.73
C CYS A 50 9.85 2.12 -21.78
N SER A 51 10.71 3.14 -21.85
CA SER A 51 11.79 3.36 -20.88
C SER A 51 11.26 3.91 -19.55
N LYS A 52 12.05 3.81 -18.47
CA LYS A 52 11.68 4.39 -17.16
C LYS A 52 11.37 5.88 -17.24
N GLU A 53 12.14 6.62 -18.03
CA GLU A 53 11.95 8.06 -18.27
C GLU A 53 10.62 8.33 -18.99
N GLN A 54 10.24 7.49 -19.95
CA GLN A 54 8.95 7.59 -20.65
C GLN A 54 7.78 7.32 -19.70
N MET A 55 7.92 6.30 -18.85
CA MET A 55 6.92 5.97 -17.82
C MET A 55 6.78 7.11 -16.80
N ARG A 56 7.89 7.69 -16.33
CA ARG A 56 7.88 8.88 -15.45
C ARG A 56 7.14 10.05 -16.08
N MET A 57 7.44 10.37 -17.35
CA MET A 57 6.77 11.46 -18.05
C MET A 57 5.27 11.24 -18.18
N ALA A 58 4.82 10.00 -18.43
CA ALA A 58 3.41 9.68 -18.51
C ALA A 58 2.70 9.65 -17.16
N ALA A 59 3.40 9.28 -16.09
CA ALA A 59 2.88 9.29 -14.72
C ALA A 59 2.85 10.69 -14.10
N GLU A 60 3.64 11.64 -14.60
CA GLU A 60 3.76 12.98 -14.02
C GLU A 60 2.40 13.66 -13.82
N GLY A 61 2.12 14.10 -12.59
CA GLY A 61 0.89 14.80 -12.24
C GLY A 61 -0.36 13.91 -12.09
N HIS A 62 -0.22 12.58 -12.02
CA HIS A 62 -1.32 11.72 -11.66
C HIS A 62 -1.75 11.91 -10.20
N LEU A 63 -3.02 11.62 -9.93
CA LEU A 63 -3.60 11.61 -8.60
C LEU A 63 -3.90 10.17 -8.19
N THR A 64 -3.71 9.87 -6.91
CA THR A 64 -4.10 8.61 -6.31
C THR A 64 -5.09 8.83 -5.19
N THR A 65 -5.90 7.81 -4.93
CA THR A 65 -6.77 7.75 -3.75
C THR A 65 -6.60 6.39 -3.08
N GLU A 66 -6.45 6.39 -1.77
CA GLU A 66 -6.35 5.20 -0.94
C GLU A 66 -7.01 5.42 0.42
N ALA A 67 -7.25 4.33 1.14
CA ALA A 67 -7.70 4.38 2.53
C ALA A 67 -6.48 4.44 3.46
N LEU A 68 -6.56 5.27 4.51
CA LEU A 68 -5.56 5.27 5.57
C LEU A 68 -5.80 4.07 6.49
N MET A 69 -4.81 3.18 6.57
CA MET A 69 -4.87 1.99 7.42
C MET A 69 -4.30 2.22 8.82
N TRP A 70 -3.52 3.28 9.00
CA TRP A 70 -2.85 3.62 10.24
C TRP A 70 -3.50 4.84 10.87
N ASN A 71 -3.89 4.74 12.15
CA ASN A 71 -4.37 5.89 12.90
C ASN A 71 -3.25 6.93 13.05
N GLN A 72 -3.54 8.17 12.66
CA GLN A 72 -2.61 9.31 12.68
C GLN A 72 -2.50 9.98 14.05
N ASN A 73 -3.43 9.67 14.97
CA ASN A 73 -3.36 10.14 16.35
C ASN A 73 -2.42 9.26 17.17
N ASN A 74 -1.91 9.83 18.27
CA ASN A 74 -1.04 9.12 19.21
C ASN A 74 -1.82 8.54 20.42
N ASP A 75 -3.04 8.07 20.16
CA ASP A 75 -3.92 7.55 21.21
C ASP A 75 -3.56 6.09 21.53
N THR A 76 -3.59 5.72 22.81
CA THR A 76 -3.39 4.34 23.25
C THR A 76 -4.63 3.50 22.93
N THR A 77 -4.42 2.36 22.27
CA THR A 77 -5.49 1.41 21.89
C THR A 77 -5.83 0.43 23.02
N ILE A 78 -6.83 -0.44 22.80
CA ILE A 78 -7.19 -1.54 23.71
C ILE A 78 -6.05 -2.51 24.01
N SER A 79 -5.05 -2.58 23.14
CA SER A 79 -3.87 -3.44 23.32
C SER A 79 -2.82 -2.83 24.26
N GLY A 80 -3.04 -1.60 24.73
CA GLY A 80 -2.06 -0.83 25.51
C GLY A 80 -0.95 -0.19 24.68
N MET A 81 -0.97 -0.34 23.34
CA MET A 81 -0.02 0.26 22.41
C MET A 81 -0.64 1.40 21.60
N THR A 82 0.18 2.38 21.22
CA THR A 82 -0.14 3.37 20.17
C THR A 82 0.14 2.80 18.76
N SER A 83 -0.30 3.49 17.71
CA SER A 83 0.06 3.16 16.32
C SER A 83 1.58 3.13 16.11
N GLU A 84 2.30 4.04 16.77
CA GLU A 84 3.76 4.17 16.65
C GLU A 84 4.48 3.01 17.35
N ASP A 85 4.01 2.59 18.54
CA ASP A 85 4.57 1.43 19.23
C ASP A 85 4.41 0.16 18.39
N PHE A 86 3.24 -0.03 17.78
CA PHE A 86 3.00 -1.14 16.86
C PHE A 86 3.93 -1.08 15.64
N ARG A 87 4.09 0.11 15.04
CA ARG A 87 5.01 0.32 13.91
C ARG A 87 6.45 -0.03 14.25
N GLN A 88 6.96 0.42 15.40
CA GLN A 88 8.31 0.12 15.86
C GLN A 88 8.50 -1.39 16.09
N ARG A 89 7.52 -2.03 16.73
CA ARG A 89 7.53 -3.46 16.97
C ARG A 89 7.54 -4.26 15.66
N LEU A 90 6.68 -3.90 14.70
CA LEU A 90 6.63 -4.55 13.40
C LEU A 90 7.95 -4.38 12.63
N ASN A 91 8.49 -3.15 12.60
CA ASN A 91 9.75 -2.87 11.93
C ASN A 91 10.92 -3.65 12.52
N GLN A 92 10.96 -3.83 13.84
CA GLN A 92 11.98 -4.65 14.49
C GLN A 92 11.90 -6.11 14.02
N LEU A 93 10.70 -6.69 13.97
CA LEU A 93 10.49 -8.06 13.49
C LEU A 93 10.87 -8.23 12.02
N LEU A 94 10.53 -7.26 11.17
CA LEU A 94 10.89 -7.30 9.75
C LEU A 94 12.40 -7.18 9.53
N LYS A 95 13.10 -6.38 10.34
CA LYS A 95 14.57 -6.31 10.31
C LYS A 95 15.20 -7.65 10.69
N GLU A 96 14.66 -8.32 11.71
CA GLU A 96 15.10 -9.66 12.13
C GLU A 96 14.88 -10.72 11.04
N ASP A 97 13.82 -10.57 10.23
CA ASP A 97 13.52 -11.42 9.08
C ASP A 97 14.32 -11.04 7.81
N GLY A 98 15.18 -10.02 7.89
CA GLY A 98 16.12 -9.65 6.82
C GLY A 98 15.63 -8.56 5.86
N TYR A 99 14.53 -7.86 6.16
CA TYR A 99 14.06 -6.72 5.37
C TYR A 99 14.85 -5.44 5.65
N ASP A 100 15.10 -4.67 4.59
CA ASP A 100 15.85 -3.41 4.61
C ASP A 100 14.94 -2.22 4.95
N ILE A 101 14.39 -2.24 6.17
CA ILE A 101 13.47 -1.20 6.66
C ILE A 101 14.17 0.17 6.77
N ASP A 102 15.45 0.20 7.14
CA ASP A 102 16.23 1.44 7.24
C ASP A 102 16.47 2.08 5.86
N GLY A 103 16.47 1.30 4.79
CA GLY A 103 16.47 1.75 3.40
C GLY A 103 15.09 2.10 2.83
N ASN A 104 14.05 2.21 3.67
CA ASN A 104 12.65 2.40 3.27
C ASN A 104 12.14 1.31 2.30
N ARG A 105 12.62 0.07 2.44
CA ARG A 105 12.14 -1.07 1.67
C ARG A 105 11.25 -1.93 2.54
N TYR A 106 9.95 -1.77 2.31
CA TYR A 106 8.92 -2.52 3.01
C TYR A 106 8.46 -3.72 2.18
N PRO A 107 8.05 -4.82 2.81
CA PRO A 107 7.39 -5.92 2.09
C PRO A 107 6.03 -5.46 1.54
N GLU A 108 5.58 -6.14 0.49
CA GLU A 108 4.21 -6.01 -0.01
C GLU A 108 3.20 -6.30 1.11
N GLY A 109 2.18 -5.45 1.24
CA GLY A 109 1.16 -5.57 2.29
C GLY A 109 1.53 -4.92 3.63
N TYR A 110 2.66 -4.20 3.72
CA TYR A 110 3.09 -3.52 4.95
C TYR A 110 2.05 -2.51 5.47
N GLN A 111 1.39 -1.77 4.56
CA GLN A 111 0.37 -0.78 4.93
C GLN A 111 -0.86 -1.43 5.58
N GLU A 112 -1.18 -2.67 5.20
CA GLU A 112 -2.34 -3.42 5.64
C GLU A 112 -2.10 -4.19 6.95
N ALA A 113 -0.87 -4.22 7.47
CA ALA A 113 -0.52 -4.96 8.69
C ALA A 113 -1.42 -4.65 9.90
N PRO A 114 -1.83 -3.40 10.19
CA PRO A 114 -2.76 -3.12 11.29
C PRO A 114 -4.12 -3.79 11.11
N LEU A 115 -4.60 -3.95 9.89
CA LEU A 115 -5.89 -4.61 9.62
C LEU A 115 -5.86 -6.08 10.05
N ALA A 116 -4.76 -6.79 9.75
CA ALA A 116 -4.58 -8.16 10.18
C ALA A 116 -4.48 -8.26 11.72
N TYR A 117 -3.80 -7.31 12.35
CA TYR A 117 -3.71 -7.22 13.81
C TYR A 117 -5.08 -7.01 14.47
N ASP A 118 -5.86 -6.06 13.95
CA ASP A 118 -7.20 -5.75 14.45
C ASP A 118 -8.20 -6.88 14.16
N ALA A 119 -8.04 -7.63 13.07
CA ALA A 119 -8.87 -8.81 12.79
C ALA A 119 -8.72 -9.87 13.88
N VAL A 120 -7.48 -10.17 14.32
CA VAL A 120 -7.23 -11.12 15.40
C VAL A 120 -7.79 -10.62 16.74
N TRP A 121 -7.60 -9.34 17.05
CA TRP A 121 -8.20 -8.73 18.25
C TRP A 121 -9.73 -8.77 18.23
N SER A 122 -10.34 -8.51 17.08
CA SER A 122 -11.80 -8.53 16.92
C SER A 122 -12.36 -9.93 17.17
N VAL A 123 -11.70 -10.98 16.64
CA VAL A 123 -12.07 -12.37 16.91
C VAL A 123 -11.91 -12.69 18.41
N ALA A 124 -10.77 -12.35 19.01
CA ALA A 124 -10.52 -12.63 20.42
C ALA A 124 -11.52 -11.96 21.37
N LEU A 125 -11.86 -10.69 21.12
CA LEU A 125 -12.87 -9.97 21.88
C LEU A 125 -14.29 -10.49 21.63
N GLY A 126 -14.61 -10.87 20.40
CA GLY A 126 -15.88 -11.47 20.03
C GLY A 126 -16.13 -12.77 20.80
N GLU A 127 -15.17 -13.69 20.79
CA GLU A 127 -15.23 -14.96 21.54
C GLU A 127 -15.36 -14.73 23.05
N LEU A 128 -14.56 -13.82 23.62
CA LEU A 128 -14.63 -13.48 25.04
C LEU A 128 -16.02 -12.94 25.43
N SER A 129 -16.60 -12.08 24.58
CA SER A 129 -17.94 -11.54 24.81
C SER A 129 -19.01 -12.62 24.74
N MET A 130 -18.85 -13.61 23.85
CA MET A 130 -19.78 -14.72 23.73
C MET A 130 -19.75 -15.56 25.00
N ILE A 131 -18.58 -16.00 25.45
CA ILE A 131 -18.40 -16.80 26.68
C ILE A 131 -19.06 -16.12 27.89
N LEU A 132 -18.82 -14.83 28.09
CA LEU A 132 -19.41 -14.08 29.21
C LEU A 132 -20.94 -13.93 29.12
N THR A 133 -21.53 -14.09 27.93
CA THR A 133 -22.99 -14.08 27.73
C THR A 133 -23.64 -15.47 27.82
N VAL A 134 -22.87 -16.56 27.74
CA VAL A 134 -23.38 -17.94 27.90
C VAL A 134 -23.39 -18.39 29.37
N ASP A 135 -22.80 -17.60 30.29
CA ASP A 135 -22.82 -17.86 31.73
C ASP A 135 -24.10 -17.37 32.46
N PHE A 136 -25.27 -17.42 31.80
CA PHE A 136 -26.60 -17.16 32.39
C PHE A 136 -27.53 -18.37 32.31
#